data_AF-A0A0S7XLG6-F1
#
_entry.id   AF-A0A0S7XLG6-F1
#
_cell.length_a   1.000
_cell.length_b   1.000
_cell.length_c   1.000
_cell.angle_alpha   90.00
_cell.angle_beta   90.00
_cell.angle_gamma   90.00
#
_symmetry.space_group_name_H-M   'P 1'
#
loop_
_entity.id
_entity.type
_entity.pdbx_description
1 polymer ?
#
loop_
_entity_poly.entity_id
_entity_poly.type
_entity_poly.pdbx_seq_one_letter_code
_entity_poly.pdbx_strand_id
1 'polypeptide(L)'
;MAWQKLKPDQQYGETITLREQGIALSGAFIKGRGLQDYEYVELFIDGSMRRIGFKFHQEPTGETFKLIRESESGRLIQTTCWRTDPWLDEIVTLPKTERRFLIETDTSVENPSEGVRYFVFVGYSFQPQRDFKTKGDYPRLSGVYRLFKDEELVRIGEAEDLETRLKEHLRHYKDQADTYDFCEIPDLEARKAEEKRLLKEFQDAYGRLPKLNKISS
;
A
#
# COMPACT_ATOMS: atom_id res chain seq x y z
N MET A 1 9.78 -0.03 -12.21
CA MET A 1 9.01 0.34 -11.00
C MET A 1 10.01 0.54 -9.88
N ALA A 2 10.06 1.74 -9.29
CA ALA A 2 10.96 2.04 -8.18
C ALA A 2 10.19 1.80 -6.88
N TRP A 3 10.30 0.59 -6.33
CA TRP A 3 9.72 0.24 -5.03
C TRP A 3 10.32 1.15 -3.95
N GLN A 4 9.51 1.52 -2.95
CA GLN A 4 9.94 2.41 -1.87
C GLN A 4 11.19 1.83 -1.20
N LYS A 5 12.37 2.33 -1.58
CA LYS A 5 13.64 1.86 -1.03
C LYS A 5 13.68 2.29 0.43
N LEU A 6 13.70 1.31 1.33
CA LEU A 6 14.03 1.56 2.73
C LEU A 6 15.34 2.36 2.75
N LYS A 7 15.32 3.50 3.44
CA LYS A 7 16.55 4.26 3.65
C LYS A 7 17.56 3.36 4.39
N PRO A 8 18.88 3.51 4.18
CA PRO A 8 19.89 2.62 4.79
C PRO A 8 19.78 2.48 6.32
N ASP A 9 19.35 3.54 7.00
CA ASP A 9 19.08 3.61 8.44
C ASP A 9 17.82 2.83 8.88
N GLN A 10 16.88 2.60 7.95
CA GLN A 10 15.66 1.81 8.18
C GLN A 10 15.88 0.29 7.99
N GLN A 11 17.09 -0.15 7.60
CA GLN A 11 17.39 -1.56 7.34
C GLN A 11 17.32 -2.48 8.57
N TYR A 12 17.38 -1.91 9.79
CA TYR A 12 17.43 -2.67 11.06
C TYR A 12 16.14 -2.57 11.90
N GLY A 13 15.03 -2.12 11.32
CA GLY A 13 13.76 -1.88 12.03
C GLY A 13 12.77 -3.05 12.07
N GLU A 14 11.58 -2.76 12.61
CA GLU A 14 10.39 -3.61 12.50
C GLU A 14 10.00 -3.74 11.02
N THR A 15 10.28 -4.90 10.43
CA THR A 15 10.20 -5.09 8.99
C THR A 15 9.63 -6.45 8.64
N ILE A 16 9.06 -6.53 7.45
CA ILE A 16 8.63 -7.76 6.81
C ILE A 16 9.42 -7.94 5.53
N THR A 17 9.82 -9.17 5.23
CA THR A 17 10.47 -9.51 3.96
C THR A 17 9.66 -10.56 3.21
N LEU A 18 9.25 -10.22 1.99
CA LEU A 18 8.54 -11.13 1.09
C LEU A 18 9.55 -12.06 0.36
N ARG A 19 9.32 -13.37 0.39
CA ARG A 19 10.25 -14.38 -0.13
C ARG A 19 9.56 -15.40 -1.03
N GLU A 20 10.35 -16.27 -1.67
CA GLU A 20 9.84 -17.35 -2.51
C GLU A 20 8.89 -18.31 -1.77
N GLN A 21 9.27 -18.64 -0.56
CA GLN A 21 8.68 -19.66 0.28
C GLN A 21 7.75 -19.12 1.37
N GLY A 22 7.55 -17.79 1.45
CA GLY A 22 6.82 -17.22 2.57
C GLY A 22 7.10 -15.74 2.86
N ILE A 23 6.64 -15.33 4.03
CA ILE A 23 6.75 -13.97 4.56
C ILE A 23 7.56 -14.03 5.86
N ALA A 24 8.73 -13.39 5.87
CA ALA A 24 9.60 -13.35 7.05
C ALA A 24 9.35 -12.08 7.86
N LEU A 25 9.15 -12.26 9.17
CA LEU A 25 8.90 -11.22 10.16
C LEU A 25 10.18 -10.97 10.96
N SER A 26 10.63 -9.71 11.01
CA SER A 26 11.87 -9.39 11.74
C SER A 26 11.72 -9.64 13.25
N GLY A 27 12.79 -10.06 13.90
CA GLY A 27 12.77 -10.24 15.36
C GLY A 27 12.52 -8.95 16.12
N ALA A 28 12.91 -7.80 15.55
CA ALA A 28 12.58 -6.48 16.09
C ALA A 28 11.06 -6.26 16.12
N PHE A 29 10.34 -6.62 15.06
CA PHE A 29 8.87 -6.54 15.02
C PHE A 29 8.21 -7.48 16.03
N ILE A 30 8.60 -8.75 16.03
CA ILE A 30 8.03 -9.75 16.94
C ILE A 30 8.20 -9.32 18.41
N LYS A 31 9.40 -8.84 18.78
CA LYS A 31 9.69 -8.38 20.14
C LYS A 31 9.03 -7.04 20.46
N GLY A 32 9.13 -6.07 19.55
CA GLY A 32 8.62 -4.70 19.74
C GLY A 32 7.11 -4.65 19.89
N ARG A 33 6.39 -5.61 19.29
CA ARG A 33 4.93 -5.70 19.34
C ARG A 33 4.37 -6.74 20.31
N GLY A 34 5.23 -7.41 21.09
CA GLY A 34 4.75 -8.39 22.08
C GLY A 34 4.16 -9.66 21.44
N LEU A 35 4.64 -10.07 20.26
CA LEU A 35 4.09 -11.18 19.47
C LEU A 35 4.79 -12.52 19.73
N GLN A 36 5.58 -12.64 20.79
CA GLN A 36 6.42 -13.82 21.07
C GLN A 36 5.59 -15.09 21.31
N ASP A 37 4.46 -14.94 21.98
CA ASP A 37 3.57 -16.03 22.43
C ASP A 37 2.48 -16.36 21.39
N TYR A 38 2.51 -15.70 20.24
CA TYR A 38 1.59 -15.96 19.14
C TYR A 38 2.17 -17.04 18.22
N GLU A 39 1.36 -18.04 17.88
CA GLU A 39 1.75 -19.18 17.05
C GLU A 39 1.14 -19.17 15.65
N TYR A 40 0.12 -18.33 15.43
CA TYR A 40 -0.64 -18.31 14.19
C TYR A 40 -0.84 -16.88 13.69
N VAL A 41 -1.09 -16.75 12.39
CA VAL A 41 -1.36 -15.48 11.72
C VAL A 41 -2.40 -15.65 10.63
N GLU A 42 -3.37 -14.74 10.61
CA GLU A 42 -4.32 -14.55 9.52
C GLU A 42 -3.76 -13.48 8.57
N LEU A 43 -3.87 -13.72 7.26
CA LEU A 43 -3.37 -12.82 6.22
C LEU A 43 -4.54 -12.17 5.48
N PHE A 44 -4.42 -10.87 5.23
CA PHE A 44 -5.38 -10.10 4.43
C PHE A 44 -4.67 -9.48 3.23
N ILE A 45 -5.17 -9.68 2.01
CA ILE A 45 -4.61 -9.06 0.81
C ILE A 45 -5.60 -8.03 0.30
N ASP A 46 -5.17 -6.77 0.24
CA ASP A 46 -5.91 -5.69 -0.40
C ASP A 46 -5.15 -5.31 -1.67
N GLY A 47 -5.57 -5.91 -2.80
CA GLY A 47 -4.96 -5.69 -4.10
C GLY A 47 -5.08 -4.24 -4.58
N SER A 48 -6.17 -3.55 -4.22
CA SER A 48 -6.44 -2.16 -4.66
C SER A 48 -5.46 -1.16 -4.04
N MET A 49 -5.08 -1.39 -2.79
CA MET A 49 -4.13 -0.55 -2.05
C MET A 49 -2.73 -1.17 -1.97
N ARG A 50 -2.54 -2.35 -2.60
CA ARG A 50 -1.34 -3.18 -2.53
C ARG A 50 -0.84 -3.35 -1.10
N ARG A 51 -1.76 -3.75 -0.20
CA ARG A 51 -1.46 -4.00 1.21
C ARG A 51 -1.52 -5.48 1.53
N ILE A 52 -0.61 -5.89 2.41
CA ILE A 52 -0.69 -7.19 3.10
C ILE A 52 -0.92 -6.90 4.58
N GLY A 53 -2.05 -7.35 5.11
CA GLY A 53 -2.42 -7.28 6.51
C GLY A 53 -2.10 -8.57 7.26
N PHE A 54 -1.86 -8.44 8.56
CA PHE A 54 -1.50 -9.51 9.48
C PHE A 54 -2.30 -9.34 10.78
N LYS A 55 -2.94 -10.42 11.21
CA LYS A 55 -3.56 -10.54 12.53
C LYS A 55 -3.02 -11.78 13.22
N PHE A 56 -2.56 -11.63 14.45
CA PHE A 56 -1.85 -12.68 15.16
C PHE A 56 -2.78 -13.39 16.13
N HIS A 57 -2.65 -14.71 16.22
CA HIS A 57 -3.44 -15.56 17.12
C HIS A 57 -2.55 -16.51 17.94
N GLN A 58 -2.92 -16.74 19.20
CA GLN A 58 -2.27 -17.74 20.05
C GLN A 58 -2.70 -19.16 19.68
N GLU A 59 -3.97 -19.32 19.29
CA GLU A 59 -4.56 -20.58 18.86
C GLU A 59 -4.96 -20.52 17.38
N PRO A 60 -5.03 -21.66 16.68
CA PRO A 60 -5.48 -21.68 15.30
C PRO A 60 -6.94 -21.22 15.23
N THR A 61 -7.24 -20.29 14.32
CA THR A 61 -8.60 -19.88 13.98
C THR A 61 -8.81 -20.03 12.48
N GLY A 62 -10.03 -20.37 12.04
CA GLY A 62 -10.45 -20.43 10.63
C GLY A 62 -9.31 -20.63 9.61
N GLU A 63 -9.03 -19.58 8.82
CA GLU A 63 -7.97 -19.53 7.81
C GLU A 63 -6.69 -18.87 8.36
N THR A 64 -5.98 -19.56 9.26
CA THR A 64 -4.68 -19.09 9.81
C THR A 64 -3.50 -19.93 9.33
N PHE A 65 -2.32 -19.30 9.32
CA PHE A 65 -1.03 -19.91 9.02
C PHE A 65 -0.19 -20.03 10.28
N LYS A 66 0.54 -21.14 10.42
CA LYS A 66 1.47 -21.33 11.53
C LYS A 66 2.72 -20.45 11.36
N LEU A 67 3.13 -19.80 12.44
CA LEU A 67 4.39 -19.07 12.56
C LEU A 67 5.52 -20.04 12.90
N ILE A 68 6.47 -20.18 11.99
CA ILE A 68 7.64 -21.03 12.16
C ILE A 68 8.80 -20.17 12.67
N ARG A 69 9.61 -20.71 13.58
CA ARG A 69 10.82 -20.05 14.03
C ARG A 69 11.85 -20.03 12.89
N GLU A 70 12.27 -18.84 12.49
CA GLU A 70 13.31 -18.67 11.45
C GLU A 70 14.69 -18.43 12.06
N SER A 71 14.73 -17.66 13.14
CA SER A 71 15.96 -17.33 13.86
C SER A 71 15.67 -17.26 15.36
N GLU A 72 16.63 -16.79 16.14
CA GLU A 72 16.45 -16.66 17.59
C GLU A 72 15.18 -15.87 17.95
N SER A 73 14.94 -14.77 17.22
CA SER A 73 13.83 -13.84 17.44
C SER A 73 12.90 -13.65 16.23
N GLY A 74 13.31 -14.04 15.02
CA GLY A 74 12.50 -13.93 13.80
C GLY A 74 11.47 -15.06 13.64
N ARG A 75 10.41 -14.78 12.89
CA ARG A 75 9.36 -15.74 12.53
C ARG A 75 9.16 -15.77 11.01
N LEU A 76 8.70 -16.90 10.50
CA LEU A 76 8.39 -17.13 9.10
C LEU A 76 6.97 -17.67 8.96
N ILE A 77 6.21 -17.06 8.07
CA ILE A 77 4.94 -17.56 7.57
C ILE A 77 5.26 -18.37 6.33
N GLN A 78 5.41 -19.70 6.47
CA GLN A 78 5.78 -20.56 5.35
C GLN A 78 4.56 -20.93 4.52
N THR A 79 4.25 -20.09 3.54
CA THR A 79 3.17 -20.32 2.59
C THR A 79 3.45 -19.59 1.28
N THR A 80 2.89 -20.09 0.18
CA THR A 80 2.89 -19.40 -1.12
C THR A 80 1.50 -18.86 -1.49
N CYS A 81 0.46 -19.24 -0.73
CA CYS A 81 -0.92 -18.88 -1.06
C CYS A 81 -1.25 -17.40 -0.84
N TRP A 82 -0.35 -16.63 -0.23
CA TRP A 82 -0.50 -15.17 -0.12
C TRP A 82 -0.34 -14.47 -1.48
N ARG A 83 0.22 -15.14 -2.49
CA ARG A 83 0.41 -14.60 -3.85
C ARG A 83 -0.83 -14.78 -4.71
N THR A 84 -1.94 -14.24 -4.23
CA THR A 84 -3.22 -14.30 -4.96
C THR A 84 -3.27 -13.30 -6.10
N ASP A 85 -2.51 -12.21 -6.01
CA ASP A 85 -2.48 -11.15 -7.00
C ASP A 85 -1.19 -11.15 -7.85
N PRO A 86 -1.26 -10.86 -9.16
CA PRO A 86 -0.08 -10.82 -10.04
C PRO A 86 1.04 -9.89 -9.58
N TRP A 87 0.70 -8.80 -8.90
CA TRP A 87 1.69 -7.83 -8.42
C TRP A 87 2.61 -8.42 -7.33
N LEU A 88 2.13 -9.41 -6.56
CA LEU A 88 2.92 -10.11 -5.54
C LEU A 88 3.98 -11.03 -6.17
N ASP A 89 3.67 -11.63 -7.32
CA ASP A 89 4.63 -12.42 -8.10
C ASP A 89 5.75 -11.55 -8.66
N GLU A 90 5.46 -10.30 -9.06
CA GLU A 90 6.50 -9.38 -9.51
C GLU A 90 7.50 -9.07 -8.39
N ILE A 91 7.04 -8.87 -7.16
CA ILE A 91 7.91 -8.49 -6.04
C ILE A 91 8.91 -9.57 -5.68
N VAL A 92 8.50 -10.84 -5.76
CA VAL A 92 9.37 -11.96 -5.41
C VAL A 92 10.43 -12.21 -6.48
N THR A 93 10.39 -11.50 -7.61
CA THR A 93 11.49 -11.48 -8.59
C THR A 93 12.52 -10.37 -8.34
N LEU A 94 12.20 -9.37 -7.51
CA LEU A 94 13.08 -8.22 -7.23
C LEU A 94 14.34 -8.61 -6.44
N PRO A 95 15.38 -7.77 -6.35
CA PRO A 95 16.48 -8.01 -5.42
C PRO A 95 16.01 -8.11 -3.96
N LYS A 96 16.65 -8.95 -3.14
CA LYS A 96 16.27 -9.18 -1.71
C LYS A 96 16.14 -7.90 -0.89
N THR A 97 16.96 -6.89 -1.19
CA THR A 97 16.94 -5.57 -0.55
C THR A 97 15.66 -4.77 -0.81
N GLU A 98 14.95 -5.06 -1.90
CA GLU A 98 13.73 -4.38 -2.33
C GLU A 98 12.46 -5.12 -1.92
N ARG A 99 12.60 -6.33 -1.34
CA ARG A 99 11.47 -7.13 -0.83
C ARG A 99 11.21 -6.88 0.66
N ARG A 100 11.79 -5.83 1.24
CA ARG A 100 11.68 -5.51 2.66
C ARG A 100 10.83 -4.25 2.85
N PHE A 101 9.84 -4.35 3.72
CA PHE A 101 8.81 -3.34 3.92
C PHE A 101 8.72 -2.95 5.40
N LEU A 102 8.42 -1.67 5.66
CA LEU A 102 8.11 -1.19 7.00
C LEU A 102 6.69 -1.58 7.37
N ILE A 103 6.51 -1.90 8.66
CA ILE A 103 5.23 -2.27 9.21
C ILE A 103 4.52 -1.03 9.73
N GLU A 104 3.27 -0.92 9.37
CA GLU A 104 2.33 0.07 9.89
C GLU A 104 1.25 -0.64 10.72
N THR A 105 0.59 0.13 11.58
CA THR A 105 -0.47 -0.37 12.46
C THR A 105 -1.77 0.29 12.08
N ASP A 106 -2.82 -0.51 11.87
CA ASP A 106 -4.15 0.02 11.63
C ASP A 106 -4.80 0.37 12.97
N THR A 107 -4.89 1.66 13.25
CA THR A 107 -5.52 2.18 14.47
C THR A 107 -7.00 2.48 14.29
N SER A 108 -7.54 2.33 13.07
CA SER A 108 -8.95 2.58 12.75
C SER A 108 -9.89 1.42 13.07
N VAL A 109 -9.35 0.30 13.58
CA VAL A 109 -10.16 -0.84 14.02
C VAL A 109 -10.89 -0.46 15.31
N GLU A 110 -12.13 0.03 15.17
CA GLU A 110 -12.97 0.50 16.28
C GLU A 110 -13.39 -0.62 17.24
N ASN A 111 -13.37 -1.89 16.79
CA ASN A 111 -13.79 -3.04 17.59
C ASN A 111 -12.59 -3.75 18.24
N PRO A 112 -12.40 -3.65 19.57
CA PRO A 112 -11.29 -4.31 20.28
C PRO A 112 -11.29 -5.83 20.13
N SER A 113 -12.45 -6.46 19.88
CA SER A 113 -12.54 -7.91 19.68
C SER A 113 -11.93 -8.38 18.36
N GLU A 114 -11.71 -7.47 17.40
CA GLU A 114 -11.06 -7.82 16.13
C GLU A 114 -9.54 -7.83 16.20
N GLY A 115 -8.96 -7.41 17.33
CA GLY A 115 -7.52 -7.41 17.56
C GLY A 115 -6.76 -6.33 16.79
N VAL A 116 -5.48 -6.17 17.12
CA VAL A 116 -4.58 -5.23 16.42
C VAL A 116 -4.20 -5.82 15.07
N ARG A 117 -4.43 -5.04 14.00
CA ARG A 117 -4.00 -5.39 12.65
C ARG A 117 -2.72 -4.64 12.30
N TYR A 118 -1.75 -5.37 11.79
CA TYR A 118 -0.52 -4.81 11.21
C TYR A 118 -0.62 -4.90 9.71
N PHE A 119 -0.03 -3.98 8.97
CA PHE A 119 0.03 -4.07 7.53
C PHE A 119 1.34 -3.55 6.96
N VAL A 120 1.63 -3.95 5.74
CA VAL A 120 2.70 -3.37 4.93
C VAL A 120 2.11 -2.89 3.62
N PHE A 121 2.53 -1.72 3.18
CA PHE A 121 2.34 -1.30 1.80
C PHE A 121 3.43 -1.91 0.93
N VAL A 122 3.01 -2.46 -0.20
CA VAL A 122 3.90 -3.16 -1.09
C VAL A 122 3.82 -2.48 -2.46
N GLY A 123 4.61 -1.42 -2.61
CA GLY A 123 4.49 -0.48 -3.71
C GLY A 123 4.40 0.94 -3.21
N TYR A 124 3.57 1.77 -3.85
CA TYR A 124 3.34 3.14 -3.44
C TYR A 124 2.15 3.22 -2.49
N SER A 125 2.39 3.79 -1.31
CA SER A 125 1.34 4.02 -0.32
C SER A 125 0.57 5.29 -0.65
N PHE A 126 -0.73 5.14 -0.94
CA PHE A 126 -1.64 6.27 -1.05
C PHE A 126 -1.95 6.81 0.34
N GLN A 127 -1.76 8.11 0.51
CA GLN A 127 -2.15 8.85 1.69
C GLN A 127 -3.67 8.84 1.87
N PRO A 128 -4.19 8.97 3.10
CA PRO A 128 -5.62 9.08 3.34
C PRO A 128 -6.26 10.19 2.49
N GLN A 129 -7.52 9.99 2.08
CA GLN A 129 -8.27 10.98 1.31
C GLN A 129 -8.38 12.30 2.09
N ARG A 130 -8.18 13.40 1.38
CA ARG A 130 -8.26 14.77 1.89
C ARG A 130 -9.33 15.54 1.13
N ASP A 131 -9.94 16.52 1.78
CA ASP A 131 -10.88 17.43 1.14
C ASP A 131 -10.17 18.24 0.04
N PHE A 132 -10.72 18.17 -1.17
CA PHE A 132 -10.19 18.86 -2.33
C PHE A 132 -10.49 20.37 -2.30
N LYS A 133 -11.54 20.80 -1.62
CA LYS A 133 -12.00 22.19 -1.53
C LYS A 133 -11.32 22.96 -0.38
N THR A 134 -10.75 22.25 0.60
CA THR A 134 -9.99 22.88 1.68
C THR A 134 -8.64 23.39 1.17
N LYS A 135 -8.52 24.71 1.03
CA LYS A 135 -7.30 25.38 0.57
C LYS A 135 -6.23 25.33 1.66
N GLY A 136 -5.11 24.65 1.41
CA GLY A 136 -3.90 24.84 2.23
C GLY A 136 -2.98 23.62 2.35
N ASP A 137 -3.53 22.40 2.24
CA ASP A 137 -2.80 21.17 2.59
C ASP A 137 -2.40 20.31 1.38
N TYR A 138 -2.25 20.92 0.21
CA TYR A 138 -1.76 20.18 -0.96
C TYR A 138 -0.26 19.85 -0.81
N PRO A 139 0.15 18.62 -1.12
CA PRO A 139 1.51 18.15 -0.88
C PRO A 139 2.50 18.74 -1.91
N ARG A 140 3.65 19.22 -1.42
CA ARG A 140 4.77 19.76 -2.24
C ARG A 140 5.76 18.67 -2.61
N LEU A 141 5.33 17.71 -3.42
CA LEU A 141 6.13 16.57 -3.84
C LEU A 141 5.66 16.05 -5.20
N SER A 142 6.49 15.22 -5.82
CA SER A 142 6.15 14.53 -7.06
C SER A 142 5.40 13.23 -6.75
N GLY A 143 4.37 12.92 -7.53
CA GLY A 143 3.60 11.72 -7.27
C GLY A 143 2.45 11.46 -8.22
N VAL A 144 1.64 10.47 -7.87
CA VAL A 144 0.36 10.18 -8.53
C VAL A 144 -0.76 10.56 -7.58
N TYR A 145 -1.82 11.17 -8.11
CA TYR A 145 -3.01 11.56 -7.38
C TYR A 145 -4.27 10.93 -7.99
N ARG A 146 -5.30 10.79 -7.15
CA ARG A 146 -6.65 10.42 -7.56
C ARG A 146 -7.62 11.47 -7.06
N LEU A 147 -8.59 11.84 -7.88
CA LEU A 147 -9.69 12.73 -7.50
C LEU A 147 -10.97 11.93 -7.43
N PHE A 148 -11.81 12.23 -6.45
CA PHE A 148 -13.09 11.56 -6.24
C PHE A 148 -14.23 12.56 -6.19
N LYS A 149 -15.41 12.15 -6.66
CA LYS A 149 -16.68 12.89 -6.56
C LYS A 149 -17.74 11.92 -6.07
N ASP A 150 -18.39 12.24 -4.95
CA ASP A 150 -19.42 11.37 -4.36
C ASP A 150 -18.91 9.91 -4.25
N GLU A 151 -17.68 9.74 -3.74
CA GLU A 151 -16.93 8.46 -3.63
C GLU A 151 -16.54 7.78 -4.96
N GLU A 152 -16.96 8.31 -6.11
CA GLU A 152 -16.53 7.80 -7.43
C GLU A 152 -15.17 8.37 -7.82
N LEU A 153 -14.25 7.51 -8.26
CA LEU A 153 -12.98 7.91 -8.86
C LEU A 153 -13.20 8.59 -10.22
N VAL A 154 -13.03 9.91 -10.26
CA VAL A 154 -13.27 10.73 -11.46
C VAL A 154 -12.00 11.11 -12.21
N ARG A 155 -10.84 11.06 -11.57
CA ARG A 155 -9.55 11.33 -12.22
C ARG A 155 -8.40 10.55 -11.59
N ILE A 156 -7.48 10.07 -12.41
CA ILE A 156 -6.13 9.65 -12.02
C ILE A 156 -5.14 10.57 -12.75
N GLY A 157 -4.05 10.98 -12.11
CA GLY A 157 -2.98 11.65 -12.83
C GLY A 157 -1.65 11.65 -12.11
N GLU A 158 -0.57 11.94 -12.83
CA GLU A 158 0.75 12.20 -12.23
C GLU A 158 1.10 13.70 -12.26
N ALA A 159 2.03 14.11 -11.39
CA ALA A 159 2.66 15.41 -11.46
C ALA A 159 4.07 15.41 -10.84
N GLU A 160 4.93 16.28 -11.36
CA GLU A 160 6.20 16.65 -10.70
C GLU A 160 5.97 17.50 -9.44
N ASP A 161 4.93 18.33 -9.45
CA ASP A 161 4.47 19.08 -8.27
C ASP A 161 2.95 18.91 -8.11
N LEU A 162 2.57 18.08 -7.13
CA LEU A 162 1.18 17.84 -6.79
C LEU A 162 0.47 19.11 -6.29
N GLU A 163 1.15 20.02 -5.58
CA GLU A 163 0.54 21.26 -5.09
C GLU A 163 0.06 22.12 -6.26
N THR A 164 0.93 22.35 -7.24
CA THR A 164 0.59 23.12 -8.43
C THR A 164 -0.54 22.44 -9.21
N ARG A 165 -0.43 21.14 -9.48
CA ARG A 165 -1.43 20.42 -10.28
C ARG A 165 -2.80 20.34 -9.61
N LEU A 166 -2.87 20.11 -8.30
CA LEU A 166 -4.13 20.07 -7.55
C LEU A 166 -4.79 21.45 -7.47
N LYS A 167 -4.01 22.53 -7.31
CA LYS A 167 -4.53 23.91 -7.37
C LYS A 167 -5.09 24.26 -8.75
N GLU A 168 -4.46 23.82 -9.83
CA GLU A 168 -4.99 23.96 -11.19
C GLU A 168 -6.32 23.22 -11.34
N HIS A 169 -6.38 21.96 -10.92
CA HIS A 169 -7.62 21.18 -10.96
C HIS A 169 -8.71 21.78 -10.09
N LEU A 170 -8.40 22.36 -8.93
CA LEU A 170 -9.41 23.04 -8.12
C LEU A 170 -10.05 24.19 -8.91
N ARG A 171 -9.27 24.93 -9.72
CA ARG A 171 -9.81 26.01 -10.56
C ARG A 171 -10.73 25.49 -11.67
N HIS A 172 -10.41 24.33 -12.25
CA HIS A 172 -11.13 23.78 -13.41
C HIS A 172 -12.27 22.80 -13.06
N TYR A 173 -12.15 22.09 -11.94
CA TYR A 173 -12.96 20.94 -11.57
C TYR A 173 -13.55 21.03 -10.15
N LYS A 174 -13.60 22.22 -9.53
CA LYS A 174 -14.14 22.42 -8.17
C LYS A 174 -15.49 21.74 -7.89
N ASP A 175 -16.37 21.66 -8.89
CA ASP A 175 -17.73 21.10 -8.75
C ASP A 175 -17.78 19.62 -9.22
N GLN A 176 -16.66 19.08 -9.67
CA GLN A 176 -16.51 17.74 -10.24
C GLN A 176 -15.55 16.85 -9.43
N ALA A 177 -15.05 17.33 -8.30
CA ALA A 177 -14.26 16.58 -7.34
C ALA A 177 -14.49 17.13 -5.92
N ASP A 178 -14.66 16.24 -4.94
CA ASP A 178 -14.83 16.55 -3.52
C ASP A 178 -13.60 16.21 -2.69
N THR A 179 -12.94 15.09 -2.98
CA THR A 179 -11.75 14.63 -2.25
C THR A 179 -10.63 14.22 -3.20
N TYR A 180 -9.42 14.11 -2.66
CA TYR A 180 -8.27 13.56 -3.36
C TYR A 180 -7.42 12.72 -2.43
N ASP A 181 -6.71 11.75 -3.00
CA ASP A 181 -5.57 11.10 -2.35
C ASP A 181 -4.36 11.12 -3.29
N PHE A 182 -3.19 10.75 -2.75
CA PHE A 182 -1.95 10.75 -3.52
C PHE A 182 -0.91 9.80 -2.94
N CYS A 183 0.06 9.41 -3.75
CA CYS A 183 1.28 8.73 -3.31
C CYS A 183 2.52 9.45 -3.84
N GLU A 184 3.59 9.50 -3.03
CA GLU A 184 4.86 10.10 -3.44
C GLU A 184 5.65 9.13 -4.31
N ILE A 185 6.07 9.62 -5.49
CA ILE A 185 6.88 8.88 -6.45
C ILE A 185 7.84 9.89 -7.10
N PRO A 186 9.10 10.01 -6.64
CA PRO A 186 10.04 11.02 -7.15
C PRO A 186 10.48 10.77 -8.60
N ASP A 187 10.56 9.51 -9.03
CA ASP A 187 10.99 9.14 -10.38
C ASP A 187 9.88 9.31 -11.43
N LEU A 188 10.18 10.00 -12.53
CA LEU A 188 9.20 10.32 -13.58
C LEU A 188 8.68 9.07 -14.31
N GLU A 189 9.56 8.16 -14.69
CA GLU A 189 9.16 6.98 -15.45
C GLU A 189 8.36 6.02 -14.56
N ALA A 190 8.71 5.94 -13.28
CA ALA A 190 7.94 5.21 -12.30
C ALA A 190 6.56 5.83 -12.02
N ARG A 191 6.44 7.18 -12.00
CA ARG A 191 5.15 7.88 -11.93
C ARG A 191 4.24 7.56 -13.10
N LYS A 192 4.75 7.71 -14.32
CA LYS A 192 4.00 7.40 -15.55
C LYS A 192 3.56 5.94 -15.59
N ALA A 193 4.43 5.02 -15.17
CA ALA A 193 4.11 3.61 -15.09
C ALA A 193 2.96 3.35 -14.11
N GLU A 194 2.96 4.01 -12.95
CA GLU A 194 1.91 3.86 -11.95
C GLU A 194 0.58 4.49 -12.37
N GLU A 195 0.60 5.70 -12.95
CA GLU A 195 -0.59 6.31 -13.55
C GLU A 195 -1.22 5.38 -14.60
N LYS A 196 -0.40 4.87 -15.53
CA LYS A 196 -0.86 3.95 -16.59
C LYS A 196 -1.45 2.67 -16.00
N ARG A 197 -0.83 2.13 -14.94
CA ARG A 197 -1.31 0.93 -14.26
C ARG A 197 -2.69 1.16 -13.64
N LEU A 198 -2.86 2.24 -12.88
CA LEU A 198 -4.12 2.59 -12.24
C LEU A 198 -5.23 2.87 -13.25
N LEU A 199 -4.90 3.54 -14.37
CA LEU A 199 -5.85 3.75 -15.46
C LEU A 199 -6.28 2.43 -16.10
N LYS A 200 -5.34 1.50 -16.33
CA LYS A 200 -5.64 0.17 -16.84
C LYS A 200 -6.53 -0.62 -15.87
N GLU A 201 -6.21 -0.61 -14.58
CA GLU A 201 -7.01 -1.29 -13.55
C GLU A 201 -8.45 -0.77 -13.52
N PHE A 202 -8.63 0.56 -13.56
CA PHE A 202 -9.96 1.16 -13.63
C PHE A 202 -10.68 0.76 -14.93
N GLN A 203 -9.98 0.76 -16.06
CA GLN A 203 -10.56 0.39 -17.35
C GLN A 203 -10.96 -1.10 -17.40
N ASP A 204 -10.13 -1.98 -16.84
CA ASP A 204 -10.41 -3.42 -16.77
C ASP A 204 -11.63 -3.69 -15.86
N ALA A 205 -11.79 -2.92 -14.78
CA ALA A 205 -12.92 -3.06 -13.85
C ALA A 205 -14.25 -2.46 -14.36
N TYR A 206 -14.21 -1.30 -15.02
CA TYR A 206 -15.41 -0.53 -15.37
C TYR A 206 -15.67 -0.41 -16.88
N GLY A 207 -14.77 -0.92 -17.73
CA GLY A 207 -14.87 -0.85 -19.19
C GLY A 207 -14.69 0.57 -19.78
N ARG A 208 -14.26 1.54 -18.98
CA ARG A 208 -14.10 2.96 -19.37
C ARG A 208 -12.96 3.62 -18.60
N LEU A 209 -12.52 4.80 -19.05
CA LEU A 209 -11.62 5.65 -18.26
C LEU A 209 -12.40 6.47 -17.20
N PRO A 210 -11.71 6.99 -16.15
CA PRO A 210 -12.32 7.96 -15.25
C PRO A 210 -12.84 9.17 -16.01
N LYS A 211 -13.96 9.73 -15.56
CA LYS A 211 -14.72 10.77 -16.29
C LYS A 211 -13.87 11.97 -16.76
N LEU A 212 -12.89 12.37 -15.96
CA LEU A 212 -12.02 13.53 -16.24
C LEU A 212 -10.69 13.14 -16.92
N ASN A 213 -10.39 11.85 -17.09
CA ASN A 213 -9.30 11.37 -17.93
C ASN A 213 -9.81 11.28 -19.38
N LYS A 214 -9.94 12.44 -20.04
CA LYS A 214 -10.29 12.47 -21.47
C LYS A 214 -9.27 11.67 -22.27
N ILE A 215 -9.75 10.92 -23.26
CA ILE A 215 -8.93 10.49 -24.38
C ILE A 215 -8.64 11.78 -25.17
N SER A 216 -7.40 12.23 -25.20
CA SER A 216 -6.99 13.24 -26.16
C SER A 216 -7.17 12.64 -27.56
N SER A 217 -8.31 12.92 -28.18
CA SER A 217 -8.56 12.69 -29.61
C SER A 217 -7.83 13.74 -30.43
#